data_AF-A0A1V2PT14-F1
#
_entry.id   AF-A0A1V2PT14-F1
#
_cell.length_a   1.000
_cell.length_b   1.000
_cell.length_c   1.000
_cell.angle_alpha   90.00
_cell.angle_beta   90.00
_cell.angle_gamma   90.00
#
_symmetry.space_group_name_H-M   'P 1'
#
loop_
_entity.id
_entity.type
_entity.pdbx_description
1 polymer ?
#
loop_
_entity_poly.entity_id
_entity_poly.type
_entity_poly.pdbx_seq_one_letter_code
_entity_poly.pdbx_strand_id
1 'polypeptide(L)'
;MHAAELTRGRTFAVRFDHGEDFFSSLAGFCRQHDVRQGFVPMFIAGLREVELVATCEKVTDREAPVWSSVHLESVEALGGGTLAYDRETHQVLPHIHVAVGLKHQSASAHTSHLLGAKVQFLTEMHLVEIAGPPMSRVRLADLYDVPQLSF
;
A
#
# COMPACT_ATOMS: atom_id res chain seq x y z
N MET A 1 -0.88 -5.15 -22.27
CA MET A 1 -0.98 -6.23 -21.27
C MET A 1 0.38 -6.88 -21.17
N HIS A 2 0.96 -6.90 -19.97
CA HIS A 2 2.25 -7.55 -19.69
C HIS A 2 2.01 -8.64 -18.65
N ALA A 3 2.71 -9.76 -18.77
CA ALA A 3 2.63 -10.86 -17.82
C ALA A 3 4.02 -11.47 -17.63
N ALA A 4 4.28 -11.94 -16.41
CA ALA A 4 5.45 -12.73 -16.07
C ALA A 4 5.07 -13.83 -15.09
N GLU A 5 5.69 -14.99 -15.23
CA GLU A 5 5.62 -16.04 -14.23
C GLU A 5 6.40 -15.61 -12.98
N LEU A 6 5.83 -15.83 -11.79
CA LEU A 6 6.44 -15.43 -10.53
C LEU A 6 7.00 -16.65 -9.79
N THR A 7 8.25 -16.56 -9.36
CA THR A 7 8.82 -17.50 -8.40
C THR A 7 8.47 -17.04 -7.00
N ARG A 8 7.65 -17.81 -6.28
CA ARG A 8 7.31 -17.51 -4.89
C ARG A 8 8.51 -17.68 -3.97
N GLY A 9 8.77 -16.67 -3.14
CA GLY A 9 9.74 -16.72 -2.05
C GLY A 9 9.11 -17.19 -0.72
N ARG A 10 9.56 -16.57 0.37
CA ARG A 10 9.06 -16.82 1.73
C ARG A 10 7.66 -16.24 1.92
N THR A 11 6.94 -16.72 2.94
CA THR A 11 5.64 -16.17 3.35
C THR A 11 5.71 -15.80 4.82
N PHE A 12 5.18 -14.62 5.15
CA PHE A 12 5.25 -14.04 6.47
C PHE A 12 3.84 -13.69 6.97
N ALA A 13 3.59 -13.99 8.24
CA ALA A 13 2.54 -13.32 9.00
C ALA A 13 3.19 -12.09 9.65
N VAL A 14 2.71 -10.91 9.31
CA VAL A 14 3.21 -9.64 9.81
C VAL A 14 2.13 -9.02 10.68
N ARG A 15 2.50 -8.69 11.92
CA ARG A 15 1.67 -7.93 12.85
C ARG A 15 2.33 -6.58 13.12
N PHE A 16 1.50 -5.55 13.18
CA PHE A 16 1.89 -4.21 13.60
C PHE A 16 1.25 -3.88 14.94
N ASP A 17 1.98 -3.16 15.78
CA ASP A 17 1.58 -2.82 17.13
C ASP A 17 0.89 -1.45 17.22
N HIS A 18 0.22 -1.23 18.34
CA HIS A 18 -0.49 0.01 18.62
C HIS A 18 0.43 1.23 18.47
N GLY A 19 -0.02 2.23 17.71
CA GLY A 19 0.66 3.51 17.55
C GLY A 19 1.75 3.53 16.50
N GLU A 20 2.07 2.39 15.88
CA GLU A 20 3.04 2.32 14.79
C GLU A 20 2.52 3.00 13.52
N ASP A 21 3.45 3.61 12.77
CA ASP A 21 3.21 4.01 11.39
C ASP A 21 3.33 2.80 10.47
N PHE A 22 2.30 2.55 9.65
CA PHE A 22 2.20 1.37 8.81
C PHE A 22 3.36 1.26 7.81
N PHE A 23 3.67 2.34 7.08
CA PHE A 23 4.66 2.30 6.01
C PHE A 23 6.08 2.20 6.55
N SER A 24 6.42 2.96 7.60
CA SER A 24 7.73 2.93 8.23
C SER A 24 8.01 1.55 8.85
N SER A 25 7.01 0.95 9.47
CA SER A 25 7.12 -0.38 10.07
C SER A 25 7.22 -1.47 9.01
N LEU A 26 6.47 -1.36 7.90
CA LEU A 26 6.56 -2.28 6.76
C LEU A 26 7.94 -2.19 6.10
N ALA A 27 8.46 -0.98 5.91
CA ALA A 27 9.82 -0.77 5.41
C ALA A 27 10.87 -1.35 6.38
N GLY A 28 10.66 -1.20 7.69
CA GLY A 28 11.49 -1.81 8.73
C GLY A 28 11.52 -3.33 8.64
N PHE A 29 10.35 -3.96 8.56
CA PHE A 29 10.20 -5.40 8.34
C PHE A 29 10.94 -5.85 7.07
N CYS A 30 10.72 -5.17 5.95
CA CYS A 30 11.35 -5.51 4.68
C CYS A 30 12.87 -5.46 4.77
N ARG A 31 13.45 -4.44 5.41
CA ARG A 31 14.90 -4.34 5.64
C ARG A 31 15.40 -5.46 6.55
N GLN A 32 14.72 -5.70 7.67
CA GLN A 32 15.13 -6.71 8.66
C GLN A 32 15.17 -8.11 8.07
N HIS A 33 14.24 -8.43 7.18
CA HIS A 33 14.10 -9.76 6.58
C HIS A 33 14.68 -9.87 5.15
N ASP A 34 15.31 -8.81 4.63
CA ASP A 34 15.76 -8.70 3.22
C ASP A 34 14.66 -9.07 2.22
N VAL A 35 13.44 -8.55 2.44
CA VAL A 35 12.33 -8.66 1.50
C VAL A 35 12.36 -7.43 0.60
N ARG A 36 12.58 -7.65 -0.69
CA ARG A 36 12.67 -6.56 -1.68
C ARG A 36 11.38 -6.37 -2.47
N GLN A 37 10.62 -7.45 -2.63
CA GLN A 37 9.47 -7.46 -3.52
C GLN A 37 8.50 -8.57 -3.12
N GLY A 38 7.23 -8.41 -3.46
CA GLY A 38 6.19 -9.34 -3.04
C GLY A 38 4.80 -8.80 -3.29
N PHE A 39 3.80 -9.54 -2.84
CA PHE A 39 2.43 -9.07 -2.79
C PHE A 39 1.81 -9.33 -1.42
N VAL A 40 0.91 -8.45 -1.05
CA VAL A 40 0.07 -8.52 0.13
C VAL A 40 -1.32 -8.90 -0.38
N PRO A 41 -1.68 -10.20 -0.37
CA PRO A 41 -2.99 -10.63 -0.86
C PRO A 41 -4.12 -9.98 -0.08
N MET A 42 -3.93 -9.85 1.24
CA MET A 42 -4.91 -9.27 2.14
C MET A 42 -4.25 -8.89 3.48
N PHE A 43 -4.77 -7.84 4.10
CA PHE A 43 -4.64 -7.58 5.53
C PHE A 43 -5.93 -6.99 6.09
N ILE A 44 -6.13 -7.17 7.39
CA ILE A 44 -7.14 -6.45 8.17
C ILE A 44 -6.46 -5.55 9.19
N ALA A 45 -7.02 -4.37 9.43
CA ALA A 45 -6.43 -3.44 10.40
C ALA A 45 -7.46 -2.53 11.07
N GLY A 46 -7.26 -2.29 12.37
CA GLY A 46 -7.89 -1.18 13.08
C GLY A 46 -6.95 0.02 13.07
N LEU A 47 -7.30 1.07 12.31
CA LEU A 47 -6.44 2.23 12.09
C LEU A 47 -7.00 3.48 12.77
N ARG A 48 -6.10 4.23 13.43
CA ARG A 48 -6.44 5.48 14.12
C ARG A 48 -6.67 6.59 13.12
N GLU A 49 -5.78 6.70 12.15
CA GLU A 49 -5.82 7.68 11.07
C GLU A 49 -5.36 7.01 9.78
N VAL A 50 -5.97 7.42 8.67
CA VAL A 50 -5.56 7.05 7.31
C VAL A 50 -5.64 8.26 6.39
N GLU A 51 -4.70 8.35 5.47
CA GLU A 51 -4.75 9.26 4.33
C GLU A 51 -5.01 8.44 3.07
N LEU A 52 -6.11 8.76 2.38
CA LEU A 52 -6.51 8.10 1.14
C LEU A 52 -6.47 9.10 -0.02
N VAL A 53 -6.00 8.66 -1.19
CA VAL A 53 -6.13 9.46 -2.42
C VAL A 53 -7.61 9.70 -2.70
N ALA A 54 -8.06 10.94 -2.56
CA ALA A 54 -9.41 11.36 -2.88
C ALA A 54 -9.46 12.88 -2.86
N THR A 55 -10.46 13.45 -3.54
CA THR A 55 -10.63 14.90 -3.58
C THR A 55 -12.09 15.29 -3.43
N CYS A 56 -12.32 16.41 -2.74
CA CYS A 56 -13.57 17.15 -2.80
C CYS A 56 -13.50 18.32 -3.81
N GLU A 57 -12.33 18.55 -4.41
CA GLU A 57 -12.13 19.60 -5.39
C GLU A 57 -12.66 19.17 -6.77
N LYS A 58 -12.91 20.17 -7.62
CA LYS A 58 -13.34 19.92 -9.00
C LYS A 58 -12.19 19.31 -9.79
N VAL A 59 -12.36 18.06 -10.23
CA VAL A 59 -11.45 17.41 -11.18
C VAL A 59 -11.59 18.06 -12.56
N THR A 60 -10.52 18.69 -13.05
CA THR A 60 -10.48 19.38 -14.35
C THR A 60 -9.95 18.51 -15.49
N ASP A 61 -9.02 17.61 -15.19
CA ASP A 61 -8.54 16.56 -16.08
C ASP A 61 -8.90 15.21 -15.46
N ARG A 62 -9.71 14.41 -16.17
CA ARG A 62 -10.19 13.11 -15.68
C ARG A 62 -9.19 11.98 -15.92
N GLU A 63 -8.23 12.18 -16.81
CA GLU A 63 -7.19 11.20 -17.11
C GLU A 63 -6.00 11.36 -16.16
N ALA A 64 -5.83 12.55 -15.58
CA ALA A 64 -4.81 12.81 -14.58
C ALA A 64 -5.13 12.11 -13.24
N PRO A 65 -4.11 11.58 -12.54
CA PRO A 65 -4.27 11.10 -11.18
C PRO A 65 -4.66 12.24 -10.23
N VAL A 66 -5.43 11.89 -9.19
CA VAL A 66 -5.71 12.79 -8.07
C VAL A 66 -4.52 12.76 -7.12
N TRP A 67 -3.94 13.92 -6.84
CA TRP A 67 -2.78 14.07 -5.94
C TRP A 67 -3.13 14.56 -4.55
N SER A 68 -4.38 14.93 -4.30
CA SER A 68 -4.87 15.28 -2.98
C SER A 68 -5.28 14.04 -2.19
N SER A 69 -5.47 14.24 -0.89
CA SER A 69 -5.89 13.20 0.03
C SER A 69 -7.06 13.65 0.91
N VAL A 70 -7.79 12.67 1.43
CA VAL A 70 -8.72 12.85 2.55
C VAL A 70 -8.16 12.14 3.78
N HIS A 71 -8.33 12.78 4.93
CA HIS A 71 -7.96 12.22 6.24
C HIS A 71 -9.20 11.60 6.88
N LEU A 72 -9.10 10.33 7.27
CA LEU A 72 -10.18 9.61 7.96
C LEU A 72 -9.66 9.05 9.28
N GLU A 73 -10.50 9.09 10.31
CA GLU A 73 -10.13 8.65 11.65
C GLU A 73 -10.99 7.50 12.16
N SER A 74 -10.41 6.67 13.01
CA SER A 74 -11.06 5.53 13.68
C SER A 74 -11.77 4.63 12.68
N VAL A 75 -10.98 3.94 11.85
CA VAL A 75 -11.48 3.10 10.75
C VAL A 75 -11.12 1.62 10.94
N GLU A 76 -12.00 0.74 10.45
CA GLU A 76 -11.66 -0.67 10.18
C GLU A 76 -11.27 -0.79 8.71
N ALA A 77 -10.17 -1.45 8.40
CA ALA A 77 -9.61 -1.54 7.05
C ALA A 77 -9.47 -2.99 6.58
N LEU A 78 -9.80 -3.21 5.31
CA LEU A 78 -9.41 -4.38 4.52
C LEU A 78 -8.52 -3.87 3.39
N GLY A 79 -7.30 -4.40 3.27
CA GLY A 79 -6.35 -3.91 2.28
C GLY A 79 -5.54 -4.98 1.59
N GLY A 80 -4.82 -4.58 0.55
CA GLY A 80 -3.93 -5.43 -0.23
C GLY A 80 -3.05 -4.60 -1.15
N GLY A 81 -2.04 -5.22 -1.76
CA GLY A 81 -1.17 -4.51 -2.68
C GLY A 81 0.09 -5.24 -3.09
N THR A 82 1.05 -4.50 -3.65
CA THR A 82 2.32 -5.03 -4.14
C THR A 82 3.50 -4.25 -3.58
N LEU A 83 4.63 -4.94 -3.45
CA LEU A 83 5.93 -4.39 -3.08
C LEU A 83 6.86 -4.55 -4.28
N ALA A 84 7.45 -3.46 -4.71
CA ALA A 84 8.52 -3.45 -5.73
C ALA A 84 9.77 -2.81 -5.13
N TYR A 85 10.94 -3.08 -5.70
CA TYR A 85 12.21 -2.57 -5.17
C TYR A 85 12.79 -1.49 -6.07
N ASP A 86 13.22 -0.40 -5.46
CA ASP A 86 14.06 0.60 -6.11
C ASP A 86 15.53 0.31 -5.80
N ARG A 87 16.29 0.02 -6.85
CA ARG A 87 17.71 -0.29 -6.75
C ARG A 87 18.58 0.95 -6.53
N GLU A 88 18.12 2.12 -6.93
CA GLU A 88 18.88 3.36 -6.79
C GLU A 88 18.79 3.87 -5.35
N THR A 89 17.58 3.90 -4.79
CA THR A 89 17.35 4.37 -3.42
C THR A 89 17.50 3.28 -2.37
N HIS A 90 17.60 2.01 -2.79
CA HIS A 90 17.59 0.84 -1.91
C HIS A 90 16.33 0.77 -1.03
N GLN A 91 15.19 1.16 -1.59
CA GLN A 91 13.91 1.20 -0.88
C GLN A 91 12.90 0.24 -1.48
N VAL A 92 12.07 -0.34 -0.63
CA VAL A 92 10.83 -0.98 -1.07
C VAL A 92 9.80 0.11 -1.34
N LEU A 93 9.06 -0.03 -2.43
CA LEU A 93 7.99 0.85 -2.90
C LEU A 93 6.63 0.15 -2.80
N PRO A 94 5.94 0.22 -1.64
CA PRO A 94 4.60 -0.34 -1.49
C PRO A 94 3.59 0.41 -2.36
N HIS A 95 2.67 -0.34 -2.97
CA HIS A 95 1.46 0.19 -3.58
C HIS A 95 0.29 -0.54 -2.97
N ILE A 96 -0.33 0.11 -1.99
CA ILE A 96 -1.40 -0.46 -1.16
C ILE A 96 -2.71 0.26 -1.47
N HIS A 97 -3.78 -0.53 -1.59
CA HIS A 97 -5.16 -0.04 -1.64
C HIS A 97 -5.91 -0.61 -0.46
N VAL A 98 -6.88 0.15 0.02
CA VAL A 98 -7.71 -0.23 1.16
C VAL A 98 -9.17 0.14 0.89
N ALA A 99 -10.07 -0.69 1.41
CA ALA A 99 -11.43 -0.31 1.74
C ALA A 99 -11.52 -0.12 3.26
N VAL A 100 -12.03 1.03 3.70
CA VAL A 100 -12.13 1.39 5.11
C VAL A 100 -13.57 1.69 5.47
N GLY A 101 -14.01 1.27 6.66
CA GLY A 101 -15.30 1.60 7.27
C GLY A 101 -15.12 2.52 8.47
N LEU A 102 -15.83 3.64 8.49
CA LEU A 102 -15.82 4.60 9.59
C LEU A 102 -16.57 4.04 10.80
N LYS A 103 -15.86 3.75 11.90
CA LYS A 103 -16.45 3.11 13.10
C LYS A 103 -17.56 3.95 13.72
N HIS A 104 -17.40 5.27 13.69
CA HIS A 104 -18.32 6.22 14.31
C HIS A 104 -19.46 6.68 13.37
N GLN A 105 -19.51 6.18 12.13
CA GLN A 105 -20.51 6.57 11.13
C GLN A 105 -21.18 5.36 10.49
N SER A 106 -21.65 4.41 11.32
CA SER A 106 -22.40 3.23 10.85
C SER A 106 -21.67 2.43 9.75
N ALA A 107 -20.34 2.34 9.84
CA ALA A 107 -19.49 1.67 8.86
C ALA A 107 -19.60 2.22 7.41
N SER A 108 -19.97 3.50 7.26
CA SER A 108 -19.83 4.23 5.99
C SER A 108 -18.42 4.04 5.44
N ALA A 109 -18.32 3.68 4.16
CA ALA A 109 -17.09 3.14 3.59
C ALA A 109 -16.45 4.07 2.55
N HIS A 110 -15.12 4.05 2.52
CA HIS A 110 -14.28 4.70 1.52
C HIS A 110 -13.28 3.69 0.97
N THR A 111 -12.95 3.77 -0.32
CA THR A 111 -11.97 2.87 -0.95
C THR A 111 -11.03 3.67 -1.84
N SER A 112 -9.72 3.50 -1.66
CA SER A 112 -8.72 4.15 -2.50
C SER A 112 -7.30 3.65 -2.23
N HIS A 113 -6.35 4.28 -2.91
CA HIS A 113 -4.91 4.19 -2.64
C HIS A 113 -4.58 4.76 -1.25
N LEU A 114 -3.81 4.01 -0.46
CA LEU A 114 -3.35 4.40 0.86
C LEU A 114 -2.04 5.18 0.78
N LEU A 115 -2.02 6.39 1.36
CA LEU A 115 -0.84 7.27 1.42
C LEU A 115 -0.15 7.26 2.78
N GLY A 116 -0.93 7.13 3.86
CA GLY A 116 -0.46 7.10 5.24
C GLY A 116 -1.43 6.37 6.15
N ALA A 117 -0.94 5.72 7.20
CA ALA A 117 -1.79 5.07 8.19
C ALA A 117 -1.08 4.88 9.53
N LYS A 118 -1.82 5.15 10.63
CA LYS A 118 -1.38 4.84 11.99
C LYS A 118 -2.22 3.75 12.61
N VAL A 119 -1.56 2.75 13.18
CA VAL A 119 -2.22 1.58 13.78
C VAL A 119 -2.86 1.95 15.12
N GLN A 120 -4.11 1.53 15.34
CA GLN A 120 -4.82 1.70 16.61
C GLN A 120 -4.89 0.41 17.43
N PHE A 121 -5.02 -0.77 16.84
CA PHE A 121 -5.15 -2.00 17.64
C PHE A 121 -4.20 -3.07 17.13
N LEU A 122 -4.39 -3.43 15.87
CA LEU A 122 -3.65 -4.48 15.20
C LEU A 122 -3.74 -4.23 13.70
N THR A 123 -2.71 -4.66 13.01
CA THR A 123 -2.78 -5.01 11.59
C THR A 123 -2.34 -6.46 11.48
N GLU A 124 -3.18 -7.31 10.89
CA GLU A 124 -2.86 -8.71 10.57
C GLU A 124 -2.66 -8.81 9.06
N MET A 125 -1.41 -8.99 8.64
CA MET A 125 -1.01 -8.98 7.24
C MET A 125 -0.36 -10.29 6.84
N HIS A 126 -0.79 -10.82 5.69
CA HIS A 126 -0.06 -11.86 4.98
C HIS A 126 0.84 -11.20 3.94
N LEU A 127 2.14 -11.49 3.98
CA LEU A 127 3.09 -11.03 2.96
C LEU A 127 3.69 -12.24 2.26
N VAL A 128 3.54 -12.29 0.93
CA VAL A 128 4.16 -13.31 0.08
C VAL A 128 5.29 -12.67 -0.70
N GLU A 129 6.51 -13.04 -0.39
CA GLU A 129 7.70 -12.59 -1.11
C GLU A 129 7.71 -13.17 -2.52
N ILE A 130 8.22 -12.38 -3.47
CA ILE A 130 8.50 -12.83 -4.83
C ILE A 130 10.03 -12.90 -5.00
N ALA A 131 10.55 -14.06 -5.35
CA ALA A 131 11.98 -14.27 -5.59
C ALA A 131 12.41 -13.86 -7.01
N GLY A 132 11.48 -13.82 -7.97
CA GLY A 132 11.74 -13.42 -9.34
C GLY A 132 10.46 -13.38 -10.20
N PRO A 133 10.47 -12.66 -11.34
CA PRO A 133 11.52 -11.72 -11.78
C PRO A 133 11.65 -10.49 -10.86
N PRO A 134 12.71 -9.66 -11.03
CA PRO A 134 12.82 -8.40 -10.32
C PRO A 134 11.65 -7.46 -10.68
N MET A 135 10.99 -6.92 -9.68
CA MET A 135 9.90 -5.96 -9.82
C MET A 135 10.37 -4.57 -9.41
N SER A 136 10.16 -3.60 -10.29
CA SER A 136 10.46 -2.18 -10.06
C SER A 136 9.24 -1.31 -10.35
N ARG A 137 9.35 -0.01 -10.09
CA ARG A 137 8.34 0.97 -10.55
C ARG A 137 8.98 1.98 -11.48
N VAL A 138 8.48 2.08 -12.70
CA VAL A 138 8.97 3.02 -13.72
C VAL A 138 7.97 4.16 -13.88
N ARG A 139 8.46 5.39 -13.89
CA ARG A 139 7.65 6.58 -14.17
C ARG A 139 7.69 6.86 -15.67
N LEU A 140 6.52 7.08 -16.23
CA LEU A 140 6.34 7.38 -17.65
C LEU A 140 5.79 8.80 -17.75
N ALA A 141 6.55 9.70 -18.38
CA ALA A 141 6.20 11.13 -18.46
C ALA A 141 4.91 11.37 -19.25
N ASP A 142 4.61 10.52 -20.22
CA ASP A 142 3.37 10.50 -20.99
C ASP A 142 2.17 9.92 -20.21
N LEU A 143 2.40 9.39 -19.01
CA LEU A 143 1.39 8.86 -18.10
C LEU A 143 1.48 9.51 -16.72
N TYR A 144 1.60 10.84 -16.70
CA TYR A 144 1.57 11.68 -15.49
C TYR A 144 2.60 11.27 -14.42
N ASP A 145 3.70 10.63 -14.82
CA ASP A 145 4.75 10.13 -13.92
C ASP A 145 4.24 9.19 -12.81
N VAL A 146 3.08 8.55 -13.01
CA VAL A 146 2.54 7.56 -12.07
C VAL A 146 3.43 6.30 -12.12
N PRO A 147 3.99 5.84 -10.98
CA PRO A 147 4.92 4.71 -10.97
C PRO A 147 4.22 3.40 -11.37
N GLN A 148 4.51 2.92 -12.59
CA GLN A 148 3.96 1.67 -13.13
C GLN A 148 4.82 0.48 -12.73
N LEU A 149 4.18 -0.65 -12.40
CA LEU A 149 4.90 -1.90 -12.13
C LEU A 149 5.63 -2.37 -13.41
N SER A 150 6.89 -2.77 -13.27
CA SER A 150 7.71 -3.36 -14.33
C SER A 150 8.41 -4.62 -13.83
N PHE A 151 8.65 -5.57 -14.73
CA PHE A 151 9.31 -6.86 -14.50
C PHE A 151 9.99 -7.38 -15.77
#